data_AF-A0A151R6A0-F1
#
_entry.id   AF-A0A151R6A0-F1
#
_cell.length_a   1.000
_cell.length_b   1.000
_cell.length_c   1.000
_cell.angle_alpha   90.00
_cell.angle_beta   90.00
_cell.angle_gamma   90.00
#
_symmetry.space_group_name_H-M   'P 1'
#
loop_
_entity.id
_entity.type
_entity.pdbx_description
1 polymer ?
#
loop_
_entity_poly.entity_id
_entity_poly.type
_entity_poly.pdbx_seq_one_letter_code
_entity_poly.pdbx_strand_id
1 'polypeptide(L)' 'MPIKKYDGSTDPEEHLNVFLTQVTLSTQDDSALCRIFPKTLKGRALSWFTRLPSSSIDSFNELSS' A
#
# COMPACT_ATOMS: atom_id res chain seq x y z
N MET A 1 9.01 -3.86 -13.22
CA MET A 1 9.48 -2.50 -12.92
C MET A 1 9.36 -2.29 -11.42
N PRO A 2 10.29 -1.62 -10.73
CA PRO A 2 10.12 -1.40 -9.29
C PRO A 2 8.90 -0.49 -9.05
N ILE A 3 8.03 -0.86 -8.10
CA ILE A 3 6.94 0.01 -7.65
C ILE A 3 7.57 1.29 -7.09
N LYS A 4 7.19 2.44 -7.66
CA LYS A 4 7.71 3.73 -7.19
C LYS A 4 7.22 3.94 -5.76
N LYS A 5 8.13 4.30 -4.87
CA LYS A 5 7.76 4.56 -3.48
C LYS A 5 6.89 5.80 -3.39
N TYR A 6 5.74 5.69 -2.74
CA TYR A 6 4.75 6.74 -2.52
C TYR A 6 5.03 7.51 -1.24
N ASP A 7 5.19 8.82 -1.33
CA ASP A 7 5.38 9.74 -0.20
C ASP A 7 4.09 10.45 0.25
N GLY A 8 2.98 10.23 -0.46
CA GLY A 8 1.74 10.97 -0.21
C GLY A 8 1.61 12.27 -1.00
N SER A 9 2.45 12.52 -2.02
CA SER A 9 2.38 13.75 -2.82
C SER A 9 1.78 13.58 -4.21
N THR A 10 1.56 12.34 -4.65
CA THR A 10 0.95 12.03 -5.95
C THR A 10 -0.45 11.48 -5.73
N ASP A 11 -1.16 11.16 -6.81
CA ASP A 11 -2.48 10.58 -6.71
C ASP A 11 -2.43 9.20 -5.99
N PRO A 12 -3.20 9.02 -4.88
CA PRO A 12 -3.23 7.75 -4.15
C PRO A 12 -3.84 6.60 -4.96
N GLU A 13 -4.81 6.89 -5.82
CA GLU A 13 -5.55 5.91 -6.61
C GLU A 13 -4.69 5.37 -7.76
N GLU A 14 -3.90 6.25 -8.40
CA GLU A 14 -2.87 5.86 -9.37
C GLU A 14 -1.83 4.95 -8.73
N HIS A 15 -1.33 5.29 -7.53
CA HIS A 15 -0.40 4.44 -6.80
C HIS A 15 -1.01 3.07 -6.47
N LEU A 16 -2.27 3.05 -6.03
CA LEU A 16 -3.00 1.84 -5.71
C LEU A 16 -3.16 0.94 -6.94
N ASN A 17 -3.55 1.51 -8.07
CA ASN A 17 -3.72 0.78 -9.33
C ASN A 17 -2.40 0.19 -9.81
N VAL A 18 -1.30 0.95 -9.72
CA VAL A 18 0.05 0.47 -10.07
C VAL A 18 0.48 -0.65 -9.12
N PHE A 19 0.25 -0.47 -7.81
CA PHE A 19 0.54 -1.48 -6.79
C PHE A 19 -0.23 -2.78 -7.06
N LEU A 20 -1.55 -2.71 -7.20
CA LEU A 20 -2.39 -3.86 -7.48
C LEU A 20 -1.95 -4.53 -8.79
N THR A 21 -1.82 -3.80 -9.89
CA THR A 21 -1.38 -4.36 -11.18
C THR A 21 -0.06 -5.14 -11.07
N GLN A 22 0.89 -4.64 -10.27
CA GLN A 22 2.19 -5.29 -10.06
C GLN A 22 2.11 -6.49 -9.12
N VAL A 23 1.42 -6.35 -7.99
CA VAL A 23 1.43 -7.38 -6.94
C VAL A 23 0.45 -8.50 -7.25
N THR A 24 -0.65 -8.23 -7.96
CA THR A 24 -1.62 -9.25 -8.43
C THR A 24 -0.96 -10.25 -9.40
N LEU A 25 0.17 -9.91 -10.02
CA LEU A 25 0.99 -10.85 -10.80
C LEU A 25 1.75 -11.86 -9.92
N SER A 26 1.94 -11.55 -8.64
CA SER A 26 2.70 -12.37 -7.68
C SER A 26 1.80 -13.07 -6.66
N THR A 27 0.73 -12.41 -6.22
CA THR A 27 -0.19 -12.93 -5.21
C THR A 27 -1.54 -12.19 -5.27
N GLN A 28 -2.62 -12.92 -5.01
CA GLN A 28 -3.97 -12.37 -4.81
C GLN A 28 -4.41 -12.47 -3.34
N ASP A 29 -3.50 -12.88 -2.45
CA ASP A 29 -3.78 -12.99 -1.01
C ASP A 29 -3.68 -11.61 -0.35
N ASP A 30 -4.80 -11.16 0.23
CA ASP A 30 -4.90 -9.86 0.91
C ASP A 30 -3.88 -9.72 2.04
N SER A 31 -3.58 -10.81 2.75
CA SER A 31 -2.56 -10.79 3.81
C SER A 31 -1.16 -10.50 3.25
N ALA A 32 -0.84 -11.05 2.08
CA ALA A 32 0.39 -10.74 1.35
C ALA A 32 0.39 -9.30 0.82
N LEU A 33 -0.75 -8.80 0.28
CA LEU A 33 -0.88 -7.41 -0.16
C LEU A 33 -0.60 -6.43 0.99
N CYS A 34 -1.21 -6.64 2.16
CA CYS A 34 -1.00 -5.84 3.37
C CYS A 34 0.45 -5.87 3.86
N ARG A 35 1.19 -6.96 3.64
CA ARG A 35 2.63 -7.06 3.98
C ARG A 35 3.54 -6.37 2.97
N ILE A 36 3.14 -6.31 1.70
CA ILE A 36 3.95 -5.73 0.62
C ILE A 36 3.70 -4.22 0.52
N PHE A 37 2.46 -3.77 0.73
CA PHE A 37 2.08 -2.36 0.58
C PHE A 37 2.97 -1.37 1.36
N PRO A 38 3.32 -1.61 2.64
CA PRO A 38 4.17 -0.68 3.39
C PRO A 38 5.57 -0.53 2.76
N LYS A 39 6.06 -1.55 2.04
CA LYS A 39 7.35 -1.48 1.33
C LYS A 39 7.33 -0.50 0.16
N THR A 40 6.14 -0.17 -0.33
CA THR A 40 5.91 0.80 -1.40
C THR A 40 5.67 2.21 -0.87
N LEU A 41 5.62 2.39 0.44
CA LEU A 41 5.51 3.70 1.07
C LEU A 41 6.88 4.27 1.42
N LYS A 42 6.99 5.60 1.45
CA LYS A 42 8.15 6.34 1.99
C LYS A 42 7.66 7.62 2.69
N GLY A 43 8.56 8.27 3.42
CA GLY A 43 8.30 9.58 4.01
C GLY A 43 7.03 9.60 4.86
N ARG A 44 6.18 10.61 4.64
CA ARG A 44 4.97 10.84 5.44
C ARG A 44 3.95 9.70 5.34
N ALA A 45 3.79 9.08 4.16
CA ALA A 45 2.88 7.95 3.97
C ALA A 45 3.31 6.72 4.76
N LEU A 46 4.61 6.40 4.76
CA LEU A 46 5.13 5.30 5.57
C LEU A 46 4.98 5.60 7.07
N SER A 47 5.33 6.83 7.50
CA SER A 47 5.18 7.22 8.90
C SER A 47 3.73 7.18 9.37
N TRP A 48 2.77 7.56 8.51
CA TRP A 48 1.35 7.41 8.80
C TRP A 48 0.97 5.94 8.97
N PHE A 49 1.36 5.07 8.04
CA PHE A 49 1.06 3.64 8.10
C PHE A 49 1.62 2.98 9.36
N THR A 50 2.86 3.30 9.76
CA THR A 50 3.49 2.76 10.98
C THR A 50 2.87 3.26 12.29
N ARG A 51 2.10 4.36 12.24
CA ARG A 51 1.40 4.91 13.41
C ARG A 51 0.00 4.34 13.60
N LEU A 52 -0.51 3.58 12.62
CA LEU A 52 -1.80 2.93 12.75
C LEU A 52 -1.70 1.83 13.82
N PRO A 53 -2.68 1.73 14.74
CA PRO A 53 -2.71 0.63 15.70
C PRO A 53 -2.73 -0.72 14.98
N SER A 54 -2.08 -1.72 15.58
CA SER A 54 -2.19 -3.11 15.13
C SER A 54 -3.66 -3.53 15.08
N SER A 55 -4.09 -4.13 13.96
CA SER A 55 -5.50 -4.52 13.68
C SER A 55 -6.46 -3.36 13.39
N SER A 56 -5.97 -2.19 12.96
CA SER A 56 -6.84 -1.08 12.50
C SER A 56 -7.16 -1.12 11.01
N ILE A 57 -6.47 -1.98 10.25
CA ILE A 57 -6.70 -2.16 8.82
C ILE A 57 -7.04 -3.63 8.64
N ASP A 58 -8.34 -3.92 8.55
CA ASP A 58 -8.84 -5.28 8.35
C ASP A 58 -8.81 -5.71 6.87
N SER A 59 -8.79 -4.74 5.95
CA SER A 59 -8.66 -4.99 4.52
C SER A 59 -7.87 -3.88 3.83
N PHE A 60 -7.16 -4.25 2.76
CA PHE A 60 -6.46 -3.30 1.90
C PHE A 60 -7.36 -2.17 1.38
N ASN A 61 -8.65 -2.44 1.19
CA ASN A 61 -9.62 -1.44 0.75
C ASN A 61 -9.77 -0.25 1.71
N GLU A 62 -9.51 -0.41 3.01
CA GLU A 62 -9.59 0.71 3.96
C GLU A 62 -8.48 1.75 3.75
N LEU A 63 -7.42 1.40 3.02
CA LEU A 63 -6.37 2.32 2.61
C LEU A 63 -6.77 3.18 1.40
N SER A 64 -7.89 2.84 0.75
CA SER A 64 -8.36 3.46 -0.49
C SER A 64 -9.64 4.29 -0.34
N SER A 65 -10.24 4.37 0.86
CA SER A 65 -11.42 5.19 1.16
C SER A 65 -11.09 6.60 1.66
#